data_AF-A0A3M8V2U9-F1
#
_entry.id   AF-A0A3M8V2U9-F1
#
_cell.length_a   1.000
_cell.length_b   1.000
_cell.length_c   1.000
_cell.angle_alpha   90.00
_cell.angle_beta   90.00
_cell.angle_gamma   90.00
#
_symmetry.space_group_name_H-M   'P 1'
#
loop_
_entity.id
_entity.type
_entity.pdbx_description
1 polymer ?
#
loop_
_entity_poly.entity_id
_entity_poly.type
_entity_poly.pdbx_seq_one_letter_code
_entity_poly.pdbx_strand_id
1 'polypeptide(L)'
;CRPPQAGRQLYADLDELRGVLAARSLTDSVELERELAGRLGPAVAGGHRFGDPPHTLRVRLATLPLLGASDELRLAALAAPDPLELPHVAEELAAFEAAFRDLVRTEGP
;
A
#
# COMPACT_ATOMS: atom_id res chain seq x y z
N CYS A 1 -16.32 -20.26 -15.50
CA CYS A 1 -15.43 -19.27 -14.84
C CYS A 1 -14.75 -19.93 -13.64
N ARG A 2 -13.45 -19.66 -13.39
CA ARG A 2 -12.77 -20.12 -12.16
C ARG A 2 -13.24 -19.25 -10.97
N PRO A 3 -13.34 -19.81 -9.74
CA PRO A 3 -13.70 -19.01 -8.58
C PRO A 3 -12.58 -18.01 -8.23
N PRO A 4 -12.91 -16.83 -7.69
CA PRO A 4 -11.90 -15.87 -7.23
C PRO A 4 -11.10 -16.48 -6.07
N GLN A 5 -9.78 -16.46 -6.18
CA GLN A 5 -8.86 -17.02 -5.17
C GLN A 5 -8.21 -15.96 -4.29
N ALA A 6 -8.23 -14.70 -4.72
CA ALA A 6 -7.65 -13.57 -3.99
C ALA A 6 -8.58 -12.36 -4.06
N GLY A 7 -8.55 -11.56 -3.00
CA GLY A 7 -9.19 -10.24 -2.98
C GLY A 7 -8.33 -9.17 -3.63
N ARG A 8 -8.79 -7.92 -3.54
CA ARG A 8 -8.10 -6.71 -4.04
C ARG A 8 -7.38 -5.94 -2.92
N GLN A 9 -6.88 -6.66 -1.93
CA GLN A 9 -6.30 -6.12 -0.71
C GLN A 9 -4.97 -6.83 -0.46
N LEU A 10 -3.92 -6.05 -0.24
CA LEU A 10 -2.65 -6.54 0.28
C LEU A 10 -2.62 -6.32 1.79
N TYR A 11 -2.21 -7.33 2.55
CA TYR A 11 -1.96 -7.20 3.99
C TYR A 11 -0.45 -7.32 4.22
N ALA A 12 0.20 -6.19 4.47
CA ALA A 12 1.64 -6.10 4.61
C ALA A 12 2.04 -6.11 6.09
N ASP A 13 3.04 -6.92 6.43
CA ASP A 13 3.72 -6.90 7.72
C ASP A 13 5.07 -6.21 7.55
N LEU A 14 5.27 -5.10 8.27
CA LEU A 14 6.47 -4.27 8.23
C LEU A 14 7.27 -4.36 9.54
N ASP A 15 6.99 -5.34 10.40
CA ASP A 15 7.71 -5.49 11.69
C ASP A 15 9.22 -5.68 11.53
N GLU A 16 9.67 -6.26 10.40
CA GLU A 16 11.10 -6.37 10.07
C GLU A 16 11.78 -5.00 9.92
N LEU A 17 11.02 -3.95 9.60
CA LEU A 17 11.49 -2.58 9.42
C LEU A 17 11.37 -1.73 10.69
N ARG A 18 10.96 -2.32 11.83
CA ARG A 18 10.66 -1.61 13.08
C ARG A 18 11.75 -0.65 13.51
N GLY A 19 13.02 -1.02 13.40
CA GLY A 19 14.13 -0.13 13.79
C GLY A 19 14.17 1.16 12.98
N VAL A 20 13.99 1.07 11.66
CA VAL A 20 13.98 2.21 10.73
C VAL A 20 12.74 3.06 10.92
N LEU A 21 11.58 2.42 11.10
CA LEU A 21 10.30 3.10 11.30
C LEU A 21 10.22 3.81 12.66
N ALA A 22 10.77 3.20 13.72
CA ALA A 22 10.84 3.82 15.04
C ALA A 22 11.69 5.11 15.03
N ALA A 23 12.74 5.19 14.21
CA ALA A 23 13.53 6.42 14.03
C ALA A 23 12.71 7.58 13.41
N ARG A 24 11.55 7.26 12.80
CA ARG A 24 10.58 8.22 12.26
C ARG A 24 9.34 8.38 13.15
N SER A 25 9.39 7.89 14.39
CA SER A 25 8.24 7.87 15.31
C SER A 25 7.02 7.10 14.75
N LEU A 26 7.29 6.02 14.00
CA LEU A 26 6.27 5.09 13.53
C LEU A 26 6.45 3.78 14.28
N THR A 27 5.73 3.64 15.39
CA THR A 27 5.94 2.54 16.36
C THR A 27 4.76 1.58 16.43
N ASP A 28 3.62 1.98 15.88
CA ASP A 28 2.39 1.22 15.88
C ASP A 28 1.60 1.35 14.55
N SER A 29 0.57 0.53 14.39
CA SER A 29 -0.28 0.51 13.19
C SER A 29 -1.19 1.74 13.04
N VAL A 30 -1.39 2.56 14.08
CA VAL A 30 -2.19 3.80 14.01
C VAL A 30 -1.37 4.91 13.36
N GLU A 31 -0.13 5.08 13.83
CA GLU A 31 0.84 6.00 13.24
C GLU A 31 1.18 5.61 11.81
N LEU A 32 1.37 4.31 11.56
CA LEU A 32 1.61 3.78 10.23
C LEU A 32 0.45 4.03 9.28
N GLU A 33 -0.80 3.82 9.72
CA GLU A 33 -2.00 4.15 8.94
C GLU A 33 -2.02 5.64 8.58
N ARG A 34 -1.80 6.53 9.56
CA ARG A 34 -1.81 7.97 9.34
C ARG A 34 -0.76 8.40 8.30
N GLU A 35 0.48 7.91 8.44
CA GLU A 35 1.58 8.25 7.53
C GLU A 35 1.31 7.75 6.11
N LEU A 36 0.94 6.48 5.95
CA LEU A 36 0.69 5.89 4.64
C LEU A 36 -0.58 6.44 3.99
N ALA A 37 -1.64 6.72 4.75
CA ALA A 37 -2.86 7.34 4.22
C ALA A 37 -2.62 8.76 3.70
N GLY A 38 -1.68 9.51 4.32
CA GLY A 38 -1.25 10.81 3.82
C GLY A 38 -0.57 10.77 2.45
N ARG A 39 0.00 9.62 2.07
CA ARG A 39 0.76 9.42 0.80
C ARG A 39 -0.04 8.66 -0.25
N LEU A 40 -0.72 7.58 0.15
CA LEU A 40 -1.42 6.63 -0.73
C LEU A 40 -2.95 6.85 -0.72
N GLY A 41 -3.43 7.79 0.08
CA GLY A 41 -4.85 8.13 0.16
C GLY A 41 -5.65 7.26 1.14
N PRO A 42 -6.99 7.40 1.14
CA PRO A 42 -7.86 6.90 2.20
C PRO A 42 -8.06 5.38 2.22
N ALA A 43 -7.51 4.66 1.24
CA ALA A 43 -7.67 3.21 1.12
C ALA A 43 -6.61 2.40 1.89
N VAL A 44 -5.92 3.05 2.82
CA VAL A 44 -4.95 2.48 3.75
C VAL A 44 -5.64 2.27 5.11
N ALA A 45 -5.44 1.10 5.71
CA ALA A 45 -5.99 0.80 7.04
C ALA A 45 -4.99 -0.02 7.86
N GLY A 46 -4.63 0.44 9.06
CA GLY A 46 -3.75 -0.26 9.99
C GLY A 46 -4.37 -1.55 10.53
N GLY A 47 -3.52 -2.50 10.89
CA GLY A 47 -3.91 -3.82 11.36
C GLY A 47 -4.81 -3.78 12.61
N HIS A 48 -4.64 -2.78 13.47
CA HIS A 48 -5.50 -2.58 14.65
C HIS A 48 -7.00 -2.51 14.33
N ARG A 49 -7.38 -2.07 13.12
CA ARG A 49 -8.79 -2.02 12.68
C ARG A 49 -9.38 -3.40 12.40
N PHE A 50 -8.53 -4.41 12.28
CA PHE A 50 -8.89 -5.80 11.99
C PHE A 50 -8.62 -6.73 13.18
N GLY A 51 -8.25 -6.20 14.34
CA GLY A 51 -8.02 -6.95 15.57
C GLY A 51 -6.57 -7.32 15.86
N ASP A 52 -5.61 -6.87 15.04
CA ASP A 52 -4.21 -7.05 15.38
C ASP A 52 -3.79 -6.19 16.58
N PRO A 53 -2.81 -6.63 17.39
CA PRO A 53 -2.29 -5.80 18.47
C PRO A 53 -1.77 -4.46 17.91
N PRO A 54 -2.14 -3.30 18.52
CA PRO A 54 -1.82 -2.00 17.94
C PRO A 54 -0.34 -1.78 17.62
N HIS A 55 0.55 -2.31 18.45
CA HIS A 55 2.01 -2.20 18.31
C HIS A 55 2.61 -2.96 17.12
N THR A 56 1.85 -3.83 16.45
CA THR A 56 2.31 -4.50 15.22
C THR A 56 2.30 -3.52 14.06
N LEU A 57 3.33 -3.54 13.21
CA LEU A 57 3.47 -2.64 12.06
C LEU A 57 2.81 -3.24 10.81
N ARG A 58 1.51 -3.55 10.93
CA ARG A 58 0.71 -4.16 9.85
C ARG A 58 -0.27 -3.19 9.25
N VAL A 59 -0.47 -3.31 7.94
CA VAL A 59 -1.37 -2.43 7.17
C VAL A 59 -2.05 -3.19 6.03
N ARG A 60 -3.33 -2.88 5.82
CA ARG A 60 -4.11 -3.30 4.65
C ARG A 60 -4.13 -2.19 3.61
N LEU A 61 -3.82 -2.54 2.37
CA LEU A 61 -3.70 -1.62 1.23
C LEU A 61 -4.63 -2.09 0.11
N ALA A 62 -5.45 -1.20 -0.42
CA ALA A 62 -6.24 -1.50 -1.60
C ALA A 62 -5.37 -1.48 -2.86
N THR A 63 -5.52 -2.49 -3.73
CA THR A 63 -4.79 -2.54 -5.01
C THR A 63 -5.55 -1.93 -6.18
N LEU A 64 -6.85 -1.65 -6.01
CA LEU A 64 -7.68 -1.05 -7.06
C LEU A 64 -7.17 0.31 -7.57
N PRO A 65 -6.65 1.23 -6.71
CA PRO A 65 -6.10 2.49 -7.19
C PRO A 65 -4.95 2.31 -8.20
N LEU A 66 -4.18 1.23 -8.11
CA LEU A 66 -3.07 0.92 -9.02
C LEU A 66 -3.54 0.64 -10.46
N LEU A 67 -4.82 0.32 -10.65
CA LEU A 67 -5.41 0.02 -11.96
C LEU A 67 -6.00 1.27 -12.63
N GLY A 68 -5.83 2.45 -12.02
CA GLY A 68 -6.31 3.73 -12.54
C GLY A 68 -7.49 4.33 -11.77
N ALA A 69 -7.65 5.65 -11.95
CA ALA A 69 -8.65 6.45 -11.26
C ALA A 69 -10.07 6.31 -11.83
N SER A 70 -10.21 5.94 -13.10
CA SER A 70 -11.50 5.80 -13.79
C SER A 70 -11.84 4.35 -14.12
N ASP A 71 -13.10 4.09 -14.42
CA ASP A 71 -13.56 2.76 -14.80
C ASP A 71 -13.02 2.34 -16.18
N GLU A 72 -12.82 3.29 -17.09
CA GLU A 72 -12.20 3.03 -18.39
C GLU A 72 -10.75 2.54 -18.25
N LEU A 73 -9.96 3.17 -17.38
CA LEU A 73 -8.58 2.75 -17.11
C LEU A 73 -8.55 1.36 -16.47
N ARG A 74 -9.42 1.11 -15.49
CA ARG A 74 -9.53 -0.20 -14.83
C ARG A 74 -9.96 -1.30 -15.80
N LEU A 75 -10.88 -1.01 -16.71
CA LEU A 75 -11.29 -1.95 -17.76
C LEU A 75 -10.15 -2.21 -18.75
N ALA A 76 -9.36 -1.20 -19.10
CA ALA A 76 -8.17 -1.39 -19.93
C ALA A 76 -7.15 -2.29 -19.25
N ALA A 77 -6.87 -2.08 -17.96
CA ALA A 77 -6.01 -2.96 -17.17
C ALA A 77 -6.53 -4.39 -17.07
N LEU A 78 -7.85 -4.56 -16.89
CA LEU A 78 -8.47 -5.88 -16.84
C LEU A 78 -8.40 -6.63 -18.18
N ALA A 79 -8.46 -5.92 -19.31
CA ALA A 79 -8.43 -6.50 -20.65
C ALA A 79 -7.01 -6.71 -21.21
N ALA A 80 -5.99 -6.09 -20.60
CA ALA A 80 -4.62 -6.18 -21.07
C ALA A 80 -4.03 -7.59 -20.82
N PRO A 81 -3.31 -8.17 -21.82
CA PRO A 81 -2.55 -9.41 -21.61
C PRO A 81 -1.44 -9.24 -20.58
N ASP A 82 -0.84 -8.05 -20.53
CA ASP A 82 0.13 -7.65 -19.53
C ASP A 82 -0.23 -6.25 -18.99
N PRO A 83 -0.91 -6.16 -17.83
CA PRO A 83 -1.33 -4.89 -17.26
C PRO A 83 -0.17 -4.06 -16.72
N LEU A 84 1.00 -4.64 -16.46
CA LEU A 84 2.15 -3.91 -15.89
C LEU A 84 2.83 -3.01 -16.93
N GLU A 85 2.68 -3.32 -18.21
CA GLU A 85 3.19 -2.52 -19.34
C GLU A 85 2.30 -1.32 -19.67
N LEU A 86 1.13 -1.18 -19.04
CA LEU A 86 0.26 -0.03 -19.24
C LEU A 86 0.84 1.21 -18.54
N PRO A 87 1.01 2.36 -19.24
CA PRO A 87 1.64 3.55 -18.65
C PRO A 87 1.02 4.01 -17.34
N HIS A 88 -0.32 4.07 -17.26
CA HIS A 88 -1.02 4.49 -16.04
C HIS A 88 -0.84 3.52 -14.86
N VAL A 89 -0.70 2.21 -15.13
CA VAL A 89 -0.44 1.23 -14.07
C VAL A 89 1.00 1.35 -13.58
N ALA A 90 1.96 1.49 -14.51
CA ALA A 90 3.36 1.69 -14.18
C ALA A 90 3.60 2.97 -13.36
N GLU A 91 2.91 4.07 -13.72
CA GLU A 91 2.96 5.34 -12.98
C GLU A 91 2.42 5.21 -11.55
N GLU A 92 1.26 4.57 -11.36
CA GLU A 92 0.68 4.33 -10.04
C GLU A 92 1.56 3.40 -9.19
N LEU A 93 2.16 2.38 -9.79
CA LEU A 93 3.12 1.50 -9.12
C LEU A 93 4.39 2.23 -8.71
N ALA A 94 4.91 3.12 -9.55
CA ALA A 94 6.07 3.93 -9.22
C ALA A 94 5.78 4.89 -8.06
N ALA A 95 4.58 5.50 -8.03
CA ALA A 95 4.13 6.32 -6.91
C ALA A 95 3.99 5.51 -5.61
N PHE A 96 3.43 4.29 -5.71
CA PHE A 96 3.33 3.36 -4.59
C PHE A 96 4.70 2.97 -4.06
N GLU A 97 5.65 2.62 -4.93
CA GLU A 97 7.03 2.30 -4.56
C GLU A 97 7.73 3.50 -3.89
N ALA A 98 7.57 4.70 -4.43
CA ALA A 98 8.12 5.92 -3.86
C ALA A 98 7.63 6.17 -2.43
N ALA A 99 6.33 5.94 -2.16
CA ALA A 99 5.78 6.08 -0.82
C ALA A 99 6.48 5.16 0.21
N PHE A 100 6.74 3.90 -0.15
CA PHE A 100 7.46 2.96 0.72
C PHE A 100 8.95 3.28 0.82
N ARG A 101 9.58 3.72 -0.27
CA ARG A 101 10.98 4.15 -0.26
C ARG A 101 11.18 5.34 0.68
N ASP A 102 10.27 6.30 0.66
CA ASP A 102 10.30 7.45 1.55
C ASP A 102 9.98 7.06 3.00
N LEU A 103 9.08 6.11 3.20
CA LEU A 103 8.75 5.57 4.52
C LEU A 103 9.99 5.01 5.24
N VAL A 104 10.89 4.36 4.49
CA VAL A 104 12.13 3.76 5.05
C VAL A 104 13.36 4.65 4.91
N ARG A 105 13.25 5.80 4.23
CA ARG A 105 14.37 6.74 4.15
C ARG A 105 14.53 7.41 5.51
N THR A 106 15.68 7.21 6.14
CA THR A 106 16.13 8.05 7.25
C THR A 106 16.61 9.37 6.66
N GLU A 107 16.05 10.49 7.09
CA GLU A 107 16.77 11.76 6.91
C GLU A 107 18.02 11.65 7.78
N GLY A 108 19.18 11.64 7.12
CA GLY A 108 20.46 11.67 7.82
C GLY A 108 20.60 12.97 8.63
N PRO A 109 21.49 12.99 9.63
CA PRO A 109 21.69 14.14 10.51
C PRO A 109 22.09 15.42 9.77
#